data_AF-A0A6L6PMW0-F1
#
_entry.id   AF-A0A6L6PMW0-F1
#
_cell.length_a   1.000
_cell.length_b   1.000
_cell.length_c   1.000
_cell.angle_alpha   90.00
_cell.angle_beta   90.00
_cell.angle_gamma   90.00
#
_symmetry.space_group_name_H-M   'P 1'
#
loop_
_entity.id
_entity.type
_entity.pdbx_description
1 polymer ?
#
loop_
_entity_poly.entity_id
_entity_poly.type
_entity_poly.pdbx_seq_one_letter_code
_entity_poly.pdbx_strand_id
1 'polypeptide(L)' 'MRDIAREVYKKMKVGSVAWIRPVAAKGDTLESFQAAHDSARLLEDEGLIDIEKVQRQADGLIDAIRIQRLA' A
#
# COMPACT_ATOMS: atom_id res chain seq x y z
N MET A 1 6.92 8.73 10.35
CA MET A 1 5.64 8.27 9.77
C MET A 1 5.84 6.84 9.28
N ARG A 2 4.90 5.94 9.54
CA ARG A 2 5.06 4.50 9.25
C ARG A 2 4.77 4.25 7.77
N ASP A 3 5.69 3.60 7.07
CA ASP A 3 5.48 3.22 5.67
C ASP A 3 4.94 1.78 5.60
N ILE A 4 3.61 1.68 5.67
CA ILE A 4 2.92 0.38 5.64
C ILE A 4 3.10 -0.33 4.30
N ALA A 5 3.22 0.40 3.19
CA ALA A 5 3.48 -0.20 1.87
C ALA A 5 4.82 -0.93 1.85
N ARG A 6 5.87 -0.28 2.35
CA ARG A 6 7.21 -0.87 2.45
C ARG A 6 7.29 -2.02 3.42
N GLU A 7 6.57 -1.96 4.54
CA GLU A 7 6.48 -3.09 5.48
C GLU A 7 5.78 -4.31 4.89
N VAL A 8 4.67 -4.11 4.19
CA VAL A 8 3.94 -5.20 3.54
C VAL A 8 4.81 -5.79 2.44
N TYR A 9 5.42 -4.97 1.59
CA TYR A 9 6.40 -5.41 0.59
C TYR A 9 7.49 -6.31 1.19
N LYS A 10 8.15 -5.87 2.28
CA LYS A 10 9.20 -6.65 2.96
C LYS A 10 8.71 -8.01 3.49
N LYS A 11 7.43 -8.12 3.84
CA LYS A 11 6.83 -9.38 4.34
C LYS A 11 6.29 -10.28 3.23
N MET A 12 6.01 -9.73 2.06
CA MET A 12 5.51 -10.48 0.91
C MET A 12 6.60 -11.34 0.29
N LYS A 13 6.23 -12.49 -0.29
CA LYS A 13 7.10 -13.26 -1.18
C LYS A 13 6.97 -12.73 -2.61
N VAL A 14 8.03 -12.84 -3.40
CA VAL A 14 8.01 -12.50 -4.83
C VAL A 14 6.90 -13.29 -5.53
N GLY A 15 6.13 -12.62 -6.39
CA GLY A 15 4.95 -13.16 -7.08
C GLY A 15 3.67 -13.21 -6.24
N SER A 16 3.72 -12.84 -4.96
CA SER A 16 2.52 -12.79 -4.11
C SER A 16 1.77 -11.47 -4.27
N VAL A 17 0.46 -11.52 -4.01
CA VAL A 17 -0.42 -10.35 -3.95
C VAL A 17 -0.90 -10.11 -2.53
N ALA A 18 -1.03 -8.84 -2.15
CA ALA A 18 -1.54 -8.46 -0.82
C ALA A 18 -2.46 -7.25 -0.91
N TRP A 19 -3.43 -7.21 -0.02
CA TRP A 19 -4.24 -6.03 0.25
C TRP A 19 -3.64 -5.28 1.43
N ILE A 20 -3.38 -4.00 1.22
CA ILE A 20 -2.94 -3.05 2.24
C ILE A 20 -4.16 -2.21 2.60
N ARG A 21 -4.42 -2.07 3.89
CA ARG A 21 -5.47 -1.23 4.48
C ARG A 21 -4.89 -0.47 5.67
N PRO A 22 -5.39 0.73 6.01
CA PRO A 22 -5.01 1.40 7.23
C PRO A 22 -5.41 0.56 8.44
N VAL A 23 -4.49 0.40 9.39
CA VAL A 23 -4.72 -0.38 10.62
C VAL A 23 -4.83 0.58 11.81
N ALA A 24 -6.07 0.90 12.19
CA ALA A 24 -6.34 1.78 13.34
C ALA A 24 -5.66 1.27 14.63
N ALA A 25 -5.59 -0.05 14.83
CA ALA A 25 -4.92 -0.67 15.97
C ALA A 25 -3.40 -0.39 16.04
N LYS A 26 -2.78 0.05 14.94
CA LYS A 26 -1.37 0.46 14.89
C LYS A 26 -1.18 1.97 14.80
N GLY A 27 -2.27 2.74 14.95
CA GLY A 27 -2.29 4.19 14.86
C GLY A 27 -2.34 4.74 13.44
N ASP A 28 -2.56 3.90 12.42
CA ASP A 28 -2.73 4.36 11.04
C ASP A 28 -4.13 4.97 10.85
N THR A 29 -4.19 6.16 10.26
CA THR A 29 -5.42 6.85 9.85
C THR A 29 -5.57 6.84 8.32
N LEU A 30 -6.79 7.06 7.82
CA LEU A 30 -7.06 7.21 6.38
C LEU A 30 -6.22 8.32 5.71
N GLU A 31 -5.97 9.41 6.44
CA GLU A 31 -5.11 10.51 5.98
C GLU A 31 -3.64 10.06 5.85
N SER A 32 -3.12 9.37 6.86
CA SER A 32 -1.76 8.81 6.80
C SER A 32 -1.61 7.74 5.71
N PHE A 33 -2.71 7.07 5.37
CA PHE A 33 -2.74 6.06 4.30
C PHE A 33 -2.63 6.65 2.90
N GLN A 34 -2.95 7.93 2.70
CA GLN A 34 -2.71 8.59 1.42
C GLN A 34 -1.21 8.58 1.09
N ALA A 35 -0.36 8.89 2.07
CA ALA A 35 1.10 8.82 1.89
C ALA A 35 1.62 7.40 1.64
N ALA A 36 0.91 6.37 2.11
CA ALA A 36 1.26 4.97 1.82
C ALA A 36 1.05 4.60 0.34
N HIS A 37 0.07 5.23 -0.32
CA HIS A 37 -0.11 5.08 -1.77
C HIS A 37 1.02 5.76 -2.55
N ASP A 38 1.49 6.95 -2.13
CA ASP A 38 2.66 7.58 -2.73
C ASP A 38 3.90 6.70 -2.59
N SER A 39 4.13 6.11 -1.41
CA SER A 39 5.20 5.12 -1.20
C SER A 39 5.05 3.88 -2.08
N ALA A 40 3.83 3.34 -2.23
CA ALA A 40 3.58 2.21 -3.12
C ALA A 40 3.89 2.56 -4.57
N ARG A 41 3.58 3.78 -5.01
CA ARG A 41 3.86 4.26 -6.36
C ARG A 41 5.36 4.39 -6.62
N LEU A 42 6.14 4.82 -5.62
CA LEU A 42 7.60 4.82 -5.72
C LEU A 42 8.15 3.41 -5.90
N LEU A 43 7.64 2.43 -5.13
CA LEU A 43 8.06 1.03 -5.25
C LEU A 43 7.68 0.42 -6.61
N GLU A 44 6.56 0.86 -7.20
CA GLU A 44 6.15 0.48 -8.54
C GLU A 44 7.07 1.08 -9.62
N ASP A 45 7.41 2.36 -9.49
CA ASP A 45 8.37 3.04 -10.38
C ASP A 45 9.77 2.40 -10.31
N GLU A 46 10.18 1.93 -9.13
CA GLU A 46 11.40 1.14 -8.92
C GLU A 46 11.30 -0.30 -9.47
N GLY A 47 10.13 -0.74 -9.96
CA GLY A 47 9.90 -2.09 -10.48
C GLY A 47 9.88 -3.20 -9.41
N LEU A 48 9.68 -2.83 -8.15
CA LEU A 48 9.66 -3.77 -7.01
C LEU A 48 8.28 -4.39 -6.78
N ILE A 49 7.23 -3.61 -7.03
CA ILE A 49 5.84 -4.02 -6.91
C ILE A 49 5.02 -3.56 -8.12
N ASP A 50 3.78 -4.03 -8.22
CA ASP A 50 2.78 -3.56 -9.18
C ASP A 50 1.49 -3.23 -8.42
N ILE A 51 0.87 -2.07 -8.68
CA ILE A 51 -0.37 -1.65 -8.04
C ILE A 51 -1.56 -2.11 -8.87
N GLU A 52 -2.01 -3.33 -8.59
CA GLU A 52 -3.16 -3.96 -9.25
C GLU A 52 -4.48 -3.20 -9.09
N LYS A 53 -4.72 -2.60 -7.90
CA LYS A 53 -6.00 -1.93 -7.63
C LYS A 53 -5.90 -0.92 -6.49
N VAL A 54 -6.56 0.22 -6.64
CA VAL A 54 -6.74 1.22 -5.59
C VAL A 54 -8.23 1.36 -5.28
N GLN A 55 -8.62 1.10 -4.03
CA GLN A 55 -9.96 1.37 -3.53
C GLN A 55 -9.98 2.71 -2.81
N ARG A 56 -10.91 3.55 -3.23
CA ARG A 56 -11.16 4.88 -2.66
C ARG A 56 -12.57 4.91 -2.06
N GLN A 57 -12.73 5.61 -0.95
CA GLN A 57 -14.03 5.89 -0.36
C GLN A 57 -14.77 6.98 -1.13
N ALA A 58 -16.04 7.19 -0.76
CA ALA A 58 -16.88 8.23 -1.34
C ALA A 58 -16.29 9.65 -1.20
N ASP A 59 -15.51 9.87 -0.13
CA ASP A 59 -14.82 11.15 0.13
C ASP A 59 -13.52 11.32 -0.68
N GLY A 60 -13.20 10.38 -1.58
CA GLY A 60 -12.02 10.40 -2.44
C GLY A 60 -10.74 9.89 -1.79
N LEU A 61 -10.75 9.63 -0.48
CA LEU A 61 -9.63 9.06 0.27
C LEU A 61 -9.42 7.58 -0.06
N ILE A 62 -8.17 7.18 -0.21
CA ILE A 62 -7.79 5.77 -0.38
C ILE A 62 -8.05 4.99 0.92
N ASP A 63 -8.78 3.88 0.81
CA ASP A 63 -9.08 2.95 1.90
C ASP A 63 -8.28 1.65 1.80
N ALA A 64 -7.99 1.20 0.58
CA ALA A 64 -7.20 0.00 0.37
C ALA A 64 -6.41 0.07 -0.94
N ILE A 65 -5.22 -0.52 -0.95
CA ILE A 65 -4.44 -0.74 -2.16
C ILE A 65 -4.08 -2.21 -2.27
N ARG A 66 -4.22 -2.77 -3.46
CA ARG A 66 -3.79 -4.12 -3.79
C ARG A 66 -2.47 -4.01 -4.53
N ILE A 67 -1.46 -4.68 -4.00
CA ILE A 67 -0.13 -4.70 -4.60
C ILE A 67 0.29 -6.14 -4.90
N GLN A 68 1.03 -6.33 -5.98
CA GLN A 68 1.74 -7.55 -6.31
C GLN A 68 3.24 -7.32 -6.12
N ARG A 69 3.95 -8.25 -5.49
CA ARG A 69 5.41 -8.16 -5.39
C ARG A 69 6.07 -8.72 -6.64
N LEU A 70 6.90 -7.94 -7.31
CA LEU A 70 7.61 -8.33 -8.53
C LEU A 70 9.07 -8.75 -8.26
N ALA A 71 9.74 -8.12 -7.29
CA ALA A 71 11.15 -8.38 -6.94
C ALA A 71 11.39 -8.46 -5.42
#